data_AF-A0A3N5XT38-F1
#
_entry.id   AF-A0A3N5XT38-F1
#
_cell.length_a   1.000
_cell.length_b   1.000
_cell.length_c   1.000
_cell.angle_alpha   90.00
_cell.angle_beta   90.00
_cell.angle_gamma   90.00
#
_symmetry.space_group_name_H-M   'P 1'
#
loop_
_entity.id
_entity.type
_entity.pdbx_description
1 polymer ?
#
loop_
_entity_poly.entity_id
_entity_poly.type
_entity_poly.pdbx_seq_one_letter_code
_entity_poly.pdbx_strand_id
1 'polypeptide(L)'
;MEKIVSLCKRRGFVFQSSEIYGGLASCWDYGPLGVELKRNIKNYWWKKVVQERDDMVGIDASIMMHPQVWVASGHVSGFSDPLVECKGCRKRFRSGDFEGTTCP
;
A
#
# COMPACT_ATOMS: atom_id res chain seq x y z
N MET A 1 5.73 3.97 -17.52
CA MET A 1 5.51 3.03 -16.39
C MET A 1 5.36 1.58 -16.85
N GLU A 2 4.62 1.32 -17.92
CA GLU A 2 4.32 -0.02 -18.45
C GLU A 2 5.53 -0.95 -18.65
N LYS A 3 6.65 -0.44 -19.16
CA LYS A 3 7.88 -1.24 -19.36
C LYS A 3 8.39 -1.87 -18.04
N ILE A 4 8.32 -1.13 -16.94
CA ILE A 4 8.76 -1.60 -15.61
C ILE A 4 7.78 -2.62 -15.08
N VAL A 5 6.47 -2.34 -15.17
CA VAL A 5 5.42 -3.27 -14.74
C VAL A 5 5.52 -4.61 -15.49
N SER A 6 5.72 -4.55 -16.80
CA SER A 6 5.93 -5.73 -17.65
C SER A 6 7.17 -6.53 -17.22
N LEU A 7 8.28 -5.85 -16.93
CA LEU A 7 9.50 -6.49 -16.44
C LEU A 7 9.27 -7.18 -15.08
N CYS A 8 8.65 -6.48 -14.13
CA CYS A 8 8.37 -7.01 -12.80
C CYS A 8 7.55 -8.29 -12.85
N LYS A 9 6.50 -8.31 -13.67
CA LYS A 9 5.67 -9.50 -13.88
C LYS A 9 6.45 -10.62 -14.56
N ARG A 10 7.15 -10.33 -15.66
CA ARG A 10 7.90 -11.34 -16.45
C ARG A 10 9.08 -11.95 -15.70
N ARG A 11 9.68 -11.23 -14.76
CA ARG A 11 10.89 -11.66 -14.03
C ARG A 11 10.61 -12.14 -12.61
N GLY A 12 9.34 -12.20 -12.18
CA GLY A 12 9.01 -12.73 -10.86
C GLY A 12 9.33 -11.77 -9.71
N PHE A 13 9.13 -10.47 -9.91
CA PHE A 13 9.19 -9.48 -8.84
C PHE A 13 7.83 -9.26 -8.18
N VAL A 14 6.83 -8.82 -8.95
CA VAL A 14 5.52 -8.45 -8.40
C VAL A 14 4.42 -8.95 -9.33
N PHE A 15 3.38 -9.52 -8.74
CA PHE A 15 2.18 -10.03 -9.41
C PHE A 15 0.93 -9.39 -8.84
N GLN A 16 -0.13 -9.32 -9.66
CA GLN A 16 -1.45 -8.95 -9.18
C GLN A 16 -1.95 -10.05 -8.25
N SER A 17 -2.32 -9.71 -7.01
CA SER A 17 -2.80 -10.74 -6.09
C SER A 17 -4.12 -11.30 -6.57
N SER A 18 -4.30 -12.61 -6.44
CA SER A 18 -5.46 -13.36 -6.96
C SER A 18 -5.70 -13.18 -8.47
N GLU A 19 -4.64 -13.02 -9.27
CA GLU A 19 -4.74 -12.73 -10.71
C GLU A 19 -5.65 -13.70 -11.48
N ILE A 20 -5.56 -15.00 -11.20
CA ILE A 20 -6.37 -16.03 -11.88
C ILE A 20 -7.86 -15.95 -11.57
N TYR A 21 -8.25 -15.16 -10.56
CA TYR A 21 -9.63 -14.91 -10.15
C TYR A 21 -10.09 -13.49 -10.49
N GLY A 22 -9.37 -12.77 -11.35
CA GLY A 22 -9.70 -11.39 -11.74
C GLY A 22 -8.96 -10.31 -10.96
N GLY A 23 -8.13 -10.71 -10.00
CA GLY A 23 -7.29 -9.79 -9.22
C GLY A 23 -8.04 -9.09 -8.07
N LEU A 24 -7.29 -8.73 -7.03
CA LEU A 24 -7.77 -7.87 -5.95
C LEU A 24 -7.11 -6.49 -6.02
N ALA A 25 -7.89 -5.45 -6.32
CA ALA A 25 -7.39 -4.09 -6.43
C ALA A 25 -6.58 -3.69 -5.18
N SER A 26 -5.44 -3.04 -5.41
CA SER A 26 -4.50 -2.61 -4.36
C SER A 26 -3.84 -3.74 -3.55
N CYS A 27 -3.92 -4.99 -4.00
CA CYS A 27 -3.21 -6.12 -3.40
C CYS A 27 -2.25 -6.76 -4.41
N TRP A 28 -1.02 -7.05 -3.95
CA TRP A 28 0.05 -7.59 -4.80
C TRP A 28 0.87 -8.64 -4.08
N ASP A 29 1.30 -9.64 -4.83
CA ASP A 29 2.12 -10.75 -4.33
C ASP A 29 3.57 -10.57 -4.82
N TYR A 30 4.53 -10.77 -3.93
CA TYR A 30 5.95 -10.70 -4.26
C TYR A 30 6.44 -12.07 -4.74
N GLY A 31 6.95 -12.12 -5.96
CA GLY A 31 7.56 -13.33 -6.53
C GLY A 31 8.97 -13.61 -5.98
N PRO A 32 9.66 -14.66 -6.49
CA PRO A 32 10.95 -15.09 -5.97
C PRO A 32 12.03 -13.99 -5.92
N LEU A 33 12.15 -13.17 -6.96
CA LEU A 33 13.11 -12.05 -6.95
C LEU A 33 12.60 -10.86 -6.14
N GLY A 34 11.28 -10.67 -6.09
CA GLY A 34 10.65 -9.59 -5.35
C GLY A 34 10.77 -9.76 -3.84
N VAL A 35 10.61 -10.98 -3.33
CA VAL A 35 10.74 -11.25 -1.89
C VAL A 35 12.17 -11.03 -1.42
N GLU A 36 13.17 -11.45 -2.19
CA GLU A 36 14.59 -11.22 -1.89
C GLU A 36 14.94 -9.73 -1.94
N LEU A 37 14.48 -9.01 -2.97
CA LEU A 37 14.68 -7.56 -3.05
C LEU A 37 14.05 -6.84 -1.85
N LYS A 38 12.79 -7.17 -1.52
CA LYS A 38 12.07 -6.60 -0.37
C LYS A 38 12.80 -6.89 0.94
N ARG A 39 13.31 -8.12 1.12
CA ARG A 39 14.08 -8.52 2.30
C ARG A 39 15.40 -7.76 2.41
N ASN A 40 16.14 -7.64 1.32
CA ASN A 40 17.41 -6.92 1.29
C ASN A 40 17.24 -5.45 1.65
N ILE A 41 16.20 -4.79 1.13
CA ILE A 41 15.87 -3.39 1.47
C ILE A 41 15.52 -3.27 2.95
N LYS A 42 14.65 -4.14 3.48
CA LYS A 42 14.28 -4.15 4.91
C LYS A 42 15.50 -4.36 5.81
N ASN A 43 16.35 -5.33 5.50
CA ASN A 43 17.55 -5.63 6.28
C ASN A 43 18.55 -4.46 6.27
N TYR A 44 18.76 -3.87 5.09
CA TYR A 44 19.63 -2.70 4.97
C TYR A 44 19.10 -1.53 5.79
N TRP A 45 17.81 -1.23 5.67
CA TRP A 45 17.17 -0.16 6.44
C TRP A 45 17.28 -0.41 7.95
N TRP A 46 16.99 -1.63 8.41
CA TRP A 46 17.07 -1.98 9.83
C TRP A 46 18.49 -1.81 10.37
N LYS A 47 19.49 -2.28 9.62
CA LYS A 47 20.90 -2.10 9.99
C LYS A 47 21.25 -0.62 10.10
N LYS A 48 20.94 0.18 9.06
CA LYS A 48 21.32 1.59 9.00
C LYS A 48 20.61 2.49 9.99
N VAL A 49 19.31 2.27 10.19
CA VAL A 49 18.47 3.18 10.96
C VAL A 49 18.31 2.73 12.41
N VAL A 50 18.37 1.43 12.68
CA VAL A 50 18.16 0.91 14.04
C VAL A 50 19.46 0.45 14.67
N GLN A 51 20.26 -0.40 14.00
CA GLN A 51 21.44 -1.01 14.63
C GLN A 51 22.68 -0.11 14.67
N GLU A 52 22.88 0.73 13.65
CA GLU A 52 24.04 1.62 13.54
C GLU A 52 23.84 2.98 14.26
N ARG A 53 22.69 3.19 14.90
CA ARG A 53 22.36 4.43 15.62
C ARG A 53 22.15 4.15 17.10
N ASP A 54 22.77 4.97 17.94
CA ASP A 54 22.69 4.82 19.40
C ASP A 54 21.37 5.35 20.00
N ASP A 55 20.52 5.99 19.19
CA ASP A 55 19.29 6.66 19.62
C ASP A 55 18.01 5.96 19.14
N MET A 56 18.11 4.72 18.64
CA MET A 56 16.99 3.97 18.08
C MET A 56 16.82 2.61 18.73
N VAL A 57 15.57 2.22 19.00
CA VAL A 57 15.23 0.93 19.61
C VAL A 57 14.22 0.19 18.73
N GLY A 58 14.53 -1.06 18.39
CA GLY A 58 13.65 -1.91 17.62
C GLY A 58 12.48 -2.45 18.45
N ILE A 59 11.27 -2.37 17.91
CA ILE A 59 10.06 -2.97 18.48
C ILE A 59 9.29 -3.71 17.38
N ASP A 60 8.52 -4.73 17.76
CA ASP A 60 7.57 -5.42 16.89
C ASP A 60 6.20 -5.49 17.59
N ALA A 61 5.17 -4.97 16.93
CA ALA A 61 3.84 -4.77 17.52
C ALA A 61 2.77 -5.50 16.71
N SER A 62 1.65 -5.84 17.37
CA SER A 62 0.52 -6.47 16.69
C SER A 62 -0.15 -5.53 15.71
N ILE A 63 -0.62 -6.07 14.57
CA ILE A 63 -1.43 -5.32 13.59
C ILE A 63 -2.80 -4.96 14.18
N MET A 64 -3.40 -5.89 14.93
CA MET A 64 -4.67 -5.65 15.61
C MET A 64 -4.43 -4.85 16.89
N MET A 65 -5.19 -3.76 17.07
CA MET A 65 -5.08 -2.85 18.20
C MET A 65 -6.45 -2.55 18.81
N HIS A 66 -6.47 -2.19 20.10
CA HIS A 66 -7.69 -1.78 20.78
C HIS A 66 -8.27 -0.49 20.14
N PRO A 67 -9.59 -0.39 19.87
CA PRO A 67 -10.17 0.73 19.11
C PRO A 67 -9.85 2.13 19.66
N GLN A 68 -9.73 2.27 20.98
CA GLN A 68 -9.40 3.54 21.63
C GLN A 68 -8.05 4.12 21.21
N VAL A 69 -7.10 3.30 20.73
CA VAL A 69 -5.82 3.78 20.18
C VAL A 69 -6.06 4.60 18.91
N TRP A 70 -6.98 4.16 18.04
CA TRP A 70 -7.33 4.87 16.80
C TRP A 70 -8.10 6.16 17.08
N VAL A 71 -8.89 6.19 18.15
CA VAL A 71 -9.59 7.40 18.61
C VAL A 71 -8.56 8.40 19.16
N ALA A 72 -7.71 7.98 20.09
CA ALA A 72 -6.74 8.84 20.75
C ALA A 72 -5.71 9.43 19.77
N SER A 73 -5.32 8.66 18.74
CA SER A 73 -4.42 9.13 17.68
C SER A 73 -5.11 9.98 16.61
N GLY A 74 -6.44 10.15 16.68
CA GLY A 74 -7.22 10.95 15.73
C GLY A 74 -7.49 10.27 14.38
N HIS A 75 -7.08 9.02 14.17
CA HIS A 75 -7.30 8.30 12.91
C HIS A 75 -8.79 8.16 12.59
N VAL A 76 -9.63 7.92 13.60
CA VAL A 76 -11.08 7.76 13.40
C VAL A 76 -11.73 9.00 12.81
N SER A 77 -11.30 10.20 13.20
CA SER A 77 -11.86 11.46 12.72
C SER A 77 -11.11 12.05 11.52
N GLY A 78 -9.82 11.76 11.37
CA GLY A 78 -8.93 12.45 10.44
C GLY A 78 -8.43 11.62 9.26
N PHE A 79 -8.43 10.29 9.34
CA PHE A 79 -7.87 9.43 8.29
C PHE A 79 -8.93 9.03 7.27
N SER A 80 -9.41 10.02 6.51
CA SER A 80 -10.38 9.82 5.43
C SER A 80 -10.04 10.67 4.20
N ASP A 81 -10.31 10.12 3.02
CA ASP A 81 -10.21 10.85 1.75
C ASP A 81 -11.61 11.25 1.26
N PRO A 82 -11.78 12.47 0.73
CA PRO A 82 -13.02 12.88 0.12
C PRO A 82 -13.33 12.06 -1.14
N LEU A 83 -14.57 11.56 -1.21
CA LEU A 83 -15.05 10.67 -2.26
C LEU A 83 -16.29 11.31 -2.92
N VAL A 84 -16.35 11.22 -4.24
CA VAL A 84 -17.47 11.72 -5.05
C VAL A 84 -18.13 10.57 -5.79
N GLU A 85 -19.46 10.59 -5.87
CA GLU A 85 -20.26 9.53 -6.49
C GLU A 85 -21.00 10.08 -7.72
N CYS A 86 -20.85 9.40 -8.86
CA CYS A 86 -21.66 9.72 -10.04
C CYS A 86 -23.06 9.16 -9.86
N LYS A 87 -24.09 10.04 -9.85
CA LYS A 87 -25.49 9.62 -9.70
C LYS A 87 -26.02 8.72 -10.83
N GLY A 88 -25.42 8.78 -12.02
CA GLY A 88 -25.84 7.98 -13.18
C GLY A 88 -25.32 6.54 -13.14
N CYS A 89 -24.03 6.35 -12.88
CA CYS A 89 -23.40 5.03 -12.89
C CYS A 89 -23.16 4.44 -11.47
N ARG A 90 -23.38 5.24 -10.41
CA ARG A 90 -23.13 4.90 -8.99
C ARG A 90 -21.68 4.51 -8.67
N LYS A 91 -20.74 4.84 -9.56
CA LYS A 91 -19.31 4.66 -9.31
C LYS A 91 -18.80 5.79 -8.41
N ARG A 92 -17.84 5.42 -7.57
CA ARG A 92 -17.18 6.31 -6.60
C ARG A 92 -15.75 6.58 -7.03
N PHE A 93 -15.32 7.82 -6.88
CA PHE A 93 -14.01 8.31 -7.30
C PHE A 93 -13.44 9.18 -6.18
N ARG A 94 -12.12 9.17 -5.99
CA ARG A 94 -11.46 10.10 -5.06
C ARG A 94 -11.51 11.51 -5.64
N SER A 95 -11.86 12.51 -4.84
CA SER A 95 -11.90 13.89 -5.31
C SER A 95 -10.47 14.38 -5.58
N GLY A 96 -10.17 14.70 -6.83
CA GLY A 96 -8.84 15.12 -7.28
C GLY A 96 -8.21 14.18 -8.32
N ASP A 97 -8.76 12.98 -8.51
CA ASP A 97 -8.25 12.03 -9.53
C ASP A 97 -8.71 12.39 -10.96
N PHE A 98 -9.60 13.38 -11.12
CA PHE A 98 -10.15 13.79 -12.40
C PHE A 98 -10.53 15.29 -12.39
N GLU A 99 -10.57 15.90 -13.57
CA GLU A 99 -10.90 17.31 -13.75
C GLU A 99 -12.36 17.49 -14.17
N GLY A 100 -13.04 18.48 -13.58
CA GLY A 100 -14.41 18.84 -13.91
C GLY A 100 -15.49 18.08 -13.13
N THR A 101 -16.75 18.25 -13.53
CA THR A 101 -17.93 17.66 -12.88
C THR A 101 -18.52 16.47 -13.64
N THR A 102 -17.88 16.09 -14.75
CA THR A 102 -18.31 14.97 -15.59
C THR A 102 -17.73 13.66 -15.03
N CYS A 103 -18.52 12.59 -15.11
CA CYS A 103 -18.04 11.26 -14.76
C CYS A 103 -16.84 10.89 -15.66
N PRO A 104 -15.71 10.43 -15.10
CA PRO A 104 -14.63 9.82 -15.86
C PRO A 104 -15.07 8.55 -16.61
#